data_AF-J3AV86-F1
#
_entry.id   AF-J3AV86-F1
#
_cell.length_a   1.000
_cell.length_b   1.000
_cell.length_c   1.000
_cell.angle_alpha   90.00
_cell.angle_beta   90.00
_cell.angle_gamma   90.00
#
_symmetry.space_group_name_H-M   'P 1'
#
loop_
_entity.id
_entity.type
_entity.pdbx_description
1 polymer ?
#
loop_
_entity_poly.entity_id
_entity_poly.type
_entity_poly.pdbx_seq_one_letter_code
_entity_poly.pdbx_strand_id
1 'polypeptide(L)' 'MTSHTPAENKAIVLEGFATLFNRKDLAAAERFWSPSYIQHSAHVPPGREGLFKLVAAGSPDMRYECQLAVA' A
#
# COMPACT_ATOMS: atom_id res chain seq x y z
N MET A 1 -20.71 3.89 6.71
CA MET A 1 -19.25 3.70 6.89
C MET A 1 -19.02 3.31 8.33
N THR A 2 -18.45 2.13 8.58
CA THR A 2 -17.95 1.77 9.91
C THR A 2 -16.71 2.61 10.18
N SER A 3 -16.69 3.32 11.31
CA SER A 3 -15.51 4.06 11.74
C SER A 3 -14.54 3.08 12.38
N HIS A 4 -13.29 3.09 11.93
CA HIS A 4 -12.20 2.36 12.58
C HIS A 4 -11.58 3.23 13.68
N THR A 5 -11.12 2.57 14.73
CA THR A 5 -10.23 3.18 15.72
C THR A 5 -8.87 3.51 15.07
N PRO A 6 -8.09 4.43 15.64
CA PRO A 6 -6.72 4.69 15.18
C PRO A 6 -5.84 3.43 15.11
N ALA A 7 -5.96 2.54 16.11
CA ALA A 7 -5.20 1.29 16.14
C ALA A 7 -5.58 0.35 14.98
N GLU A 8 -6.86 0.25 14.65
CA GLU A 8 -7.32 -0.54 13.50
C GLU A 8 -6.87 0.06 12.18
N ASN A 9 -6.93 1.39 12.03
CA ASN A 9 -6.41 2.07 10.83
C ASN A 9 -4.92 1.79 10.64
N LYS A 10 -4.14 1.85 11.73
CA LYS A 10 -2.71 1.51 11.70
C LYS A 10 -2.48 0.06 11.25
N ALA A 11 -3.25 -0.88 11.79
CA ALA A 11 -3.16 -2.29 11.40
C ALA A 11 -3.48 -2.51 9.91
N ILE A 12 -4.53 -1.84 9.40
CA ILE A 12 -4.91 -1.89 7.98
C ILE A 12 -3.76 -1.40 7.10
N VAL A 13 -3.15 -0.26 7.44
CA VAL A 13 -2.03 0.30 6.65
C VAL A 13 -0.82 -0.62 6.67
N LEU A 14 -0.41 -1.12 7.85
CA LEU A 14 0.73 -2.02 7.95
C LEU A 14 0.53 -3.31 7.16
N GLU A 15 -0.66 -3.90 7.23
CA GLU A 15 -0.98 -5.12 6.48
C GLU A 15 -1.05 -4.85 4.97
N GLY A 16 -1.63 -3.72 4.55
CA GLY A 16 -1.65 -3.32 3.15
C GLY A 16 -0.25 -3.16 2.59
N PHE A 17 0.64 -2.47 3.31
CA PHE A 17 2.04 -2.30 2.90
C PHE A 17 2.79 -3.63 2.83
N ALA A 18 2.62 -4.51 3.83
CA ALA A 18 3.22 -5.83 3.80
C ALA A 18 2.70 -6.68 2.62
N THR A 19 1.41 -6.59 2.32
CA THR A 19 0.78 -7.28 1.18
C THR A 19 1.39 -6.84 -0.15
N LEU A 20 1.41 -5.52 -0.37
CA LEU A 20 1.82 -4.96 -1.64
C LEU A 20 3.34 -5.00 -1.82
N PHE A 21 4.11 -4.41 -0.91
CA PHE A 21 5.54 -4.20 -1.13
C PHE A 21 6.40 -5.42 -0.79
N ASN A 22 6.02 -6.19 0.23
CA ASN A 22 6.85 -7.28 0.74
C ASN A 22 6.45 -8.64 0.14
N ARG A 23 5.14 -8.95 0.11
CA ARG A 23 4.65 -10.20 -0.51
C ARG A 23 4.44 -10.07 -2.02
N LYS A 24 4.31 -8.85 -2.54
CA LYS A 24 4.04 -8.56 -3.96
C LYS A 24 2.77 -9.24 -4.47
N ASP A 25 1.80 -9.43 -3.58
CA ASP A 25 0.48 -9.96 -3.91
C ASP A 25 -0.44 -8.82 -4.36
N LEU A 26 -0.36 -8.50 -5.65
CA LEU A 26 -1.11 -7.38 -6.23
C LEU A 26 -2.63 -7.60 -6.13
N ALA A 27 -3.09 -8.83 -6.27
CA ALA A 27 -4.51 -9.16 -6.22
C ALA A 27 -5.07 -8.98 -4.80
N ALA A 28 -4.35 -9.46 -3.78
CA ALA A 28 -4.76 -9.23 -2.39
C ALA A 28 -4.64 -7.76 -1.99
N ALA A 29 -3.64 -7.03 -2.52
CA ALA A 29 -3.44 -5.62 -2.23
C ALA A 29 -4.63 -4.75 -2.66
N GLU A 30 -5.43 -5.16 -3.66
CA GLU A 30 -6.62 -4.43 -4.09
C GLU A 30 -7.64 -4.18 -2.97
N ARG A 31 -7.64 -5.00 -1.91
CA ARG A 31 -8.52 -4.82 -0.74
C ARG A 31 -8.14 -3.62 0.12
N PHE A 32 -6.90 -3.14 0.03
CA PHE A 32 -6.36 -2.08 0.88
C PHE A 32 -6.29 -0.72 0.17
N TRP A 33 -6.30 -0.70 -1.17
CA TRP A 33 -6.31 0.52 -1.97
C TRP A 33 -7.62 0.66 -2.74
N SER A 34 -8.36 1.74 -2.44
CA SER A 34 -9.57 2.11 -3.18
C SER A 34 -9.31 2.23 -4.69
N PRO A 35 -10.27 1.86 -5.56
CA PRO A 35 -10.22 2.19 -6.98
C PRO A 35 -10.02 3.70 -7.26
N SER A 36 -10.45 4.56 -6.33
CA SER A 36 -10.28 6.02 -6.40
C SER A 36 -9.06 6.54 -5.60
N TYR A 37 -8.08 5.68 -5.28
CA TYR A 37 -6.87 6.08 -4.57
C TYR A 37 -6.11 7.20 -5.29
N ILE A 38 -5.71 8.23 -4.53
CA ILE A 38 -4.93 9.37 -5.03
C ILE A 38 -3.48 9.19 -4.58
N GLN A 39 -2.57 9.16 -5.55
CA GLN A 39 -1.13 9.12 -5.30
C GLN A 39 -0.53 10.51 -5.53
N HIS A 40 0.21 11.01 -4.54
CA HIS A 40 0.82 12.34 -4.56
C HIS A 40 2.32 12.32 -4.88
N SER A 41 3.00 11.18 -4.70
CA SER A 41 4.44 11.08 -4.98
C SER A 41 4.74 11.36 -6.45
N ALA A 42 5.52 12.40 -6.73
CA ALA A 42 5.84 12.84 -8.10
C ALA A 42 6.49 11.76 -8.98
N HIS A 43 7.16 10.79 -8.36
CA HIS A 43 7.87 9.70 -9.03
C HIS A 43 7.03 8.42 -9.21
N VAL A 44 5.79 8.41 -8.72
CA VAL A 44 4.89 7.25 -8.83
C VAL A 44 3.77 7.63 -9.78
N PRO A 45 3.49 6.83 -10.83
CA PRO A 45 2.36 7.10 -11.71
C PRO A 45 1.04 7.20 -10.91
N PRO A 46 0.09 8.04 -11.35
CA PRO A 46 -1.11 8.33 -10.57
C PRO A 46 -1.98 7.09 -10.37
N GLY A 47 -2.73 7.10 -9.28
CA GLY A 47 -3.76 6.10 -8.99
C GLY A 47 -3.23 4.75 -8.48
N ARG A 48 -4.18 3.87 -8.15
CA ARG A 48 -3.90 2.51 -7.62
C ARG A 48 -3.05 1.70 -8.59
N GLU A 49 -3.42 1.69 -9.86
CA GLU A 49 -2.70 0.94 -10.88
C GLU A 49 -1.27 1.42 -11.07
N GLY A 50 -1.03 2.74 -11.00
CA GLY A 50 0.29 3.32 -11.11
C GLY A 50 1.23 2.85 -10.00
N LEU A 51 0.74 2.86 -8.76
CA LEU A 51 1.45 2.30 -7.61
C LEU A 51 1.74 0.80 -7.79
N PHE A 52 0.76 0.01 -8.21
CA PHE A 52 0.91 -1.45 -8.32
C PHE A 52 1.90 -1.83 -9.44
N LYS A 53 1.84 -1.14 -10.58
CA LYS A 53 2.79 -1.32 -11.68
C LYS A 53 4.22 -0.98 -11.27
N LEU A 54 4.41 0.08 -10.47
CA LEU A 54 5.73 0.41 -9.92
C LEU A 54 6.26 -0.72 -9.05
N VAL A 55 5.44 -1.25 -8.14
CA VAL A 55 5.86 -2.35 -7.24
C VAL A 55 6.16 -3.63 -8.03
N ALA A 56 5.35 -3.94 -9.04
CA ALA A 56 5.56 -5.09 -9.92
C ALA A 56 6.84 -4.99 -10.75
N ALA A 57 7.23 -3.77 -11.15
CA ALA A 57 8.45 -3.49 -11.91
C ALA A 57 9.71 -3.37 -11.03
N GLY A 58 9.54 -3.32 -9.70
CA GLY A 58 10.65 -3.20 -8.76
C GLY A 58 11.51 -4.46 -8.67
N SER A 59 12.74 -4.30 -8.16
CA SER A 59 13.66 -5.43 -7.92
C SER A 59 12.99 -6.54 -7.09
N PRO A 60 13.23 -7.83 -7.39
CA PRO A 60 12.77 -8.96 -6.57
C PRO A 60 13.06 -8.79 -5.08
N ASP A 61 14.22 -8.21 -4.75
CA ASP A 61 14.71 -8.02 -3.38
C ASP A 61 14.23 -6.72 -2.71
N MET A 62 13.48 -5.89 -3.43
CA MET A 62 12.89 -4.67 -2.86
C MET A 62 11.95 -5.04 -1.70
N ARG A 63 12.17 -4.42 -0.53
CA ARG A 63 11.33 -4.55 0.66
C ARG A 63 11.01 -3.18 1.23
N TYR A 64 9.81 -3.07 1.80
CA TYR A 64 9.41 -1.93 2.61
C TYR A 64 9.65 -2.23 4.10
N GLU A 65 10.35 -1.31 4.76
CA GLU A 65 10.59 -1.32 6.20
C GLU A 65 9.96 -0.08 6.83
N CYS A 66 8.98 -0.31 7.70
CA CYS A 66 8.32 0.77 8.43
C CYS A 66 9.16 1.12 9.66
N GLN A 67 9.74 2.33 9.69
CA GLN A 67 10.48 2.80 10.87
C GLN A 67 9.55 3.29 12.00
N LEU A 68 8.44 3.92 11.64
CA LEU A 68 7.46 4.45 12.59
C LEU A 68 6.06 4.49 11.95
N ALA A 69 5.06 3.99 12.68
CA ALA A 69 3.65 4.10 12.30
C ALA A 69 2.86 4.79 13.42
N VAL A 70 2.25 5.92 13.11
CA VAL A 70 1.41 6.72 14.01
C VAL A 70 0.00 6.78 13.44
N ALA A 71 -1.00 6.68 14.31
CA ALA A 71 -2.41 6.81 13.99
C ALA A 71 -3.11 7.42 15.21
#